data_AF-A0A661MTZ0-F1
#
_entry.id   AF-A0A661MTZ0-F1
#
_cell.length_a   1.000
_cell.length_b   1.000
_cell.length_c   1.000
_cell.angle_alpha   90.00
_cell.angle_beta   90.00
_cell.angle_gamma   90.00
#
_symmetry.space_group_name_H-M   'P 1'
#
loop_
_entity.id
_entity.type
_entity.pdbx_description
1 polymer ?
#
loop_
_entity_poly.entity_id
_entity_poly.type
_entity_poly.pdbx_seq_one_letter_code
_entity_poly.pdbx_strand_id
1 'polypeptide(L)'
;MSMLGSAAMHASLFIPWFRLEPWDIPLPFSIPVLGDTLSIQPFGVLVATGVLLGAWVAGRFAQRNDLDTVATGDIVTYAVVTGFLFGYFLNGLFYERETLMEVLRNPSMFFSTWLGLSSYGGFFGGILGCFIWRYRRKMPLLPYANAVCFGLPFGWFFGRLGCFSVHDHAG
;
A
#
# COMPACT_ATOMS: atom_id res chain seq x y z
N MET A 1 -13.71 50.22 -14.46
CA MET A 1 -14.09 48.83 -14.83
C MET A 1 -12.84 48.17 -15.37
N SER A 2 -12.00 47.60 -14.51
CA SER A 2 -11.98 46.19 -14.05
C SER A 2 -10.94 45.36 -14.84
N MET A 3 -9.66 45.58 -14.52
CA MET A 3 -8.51 44.80 -15.02
C MET A 3 -7.57 44.36 -13.87
N LEU A 4 -8.06 44.32 -12.63
CA LEU A 4 -7.28 43.91 -11.45
C LEU A 4 -7.81 42.63 -10.77
N GLY A 5 -8.82 41.96 -11.35
CA GLY A 5 -9.47 40.79 -10.74
C GLY A 5 -9.02 39.42 -11.24
N SER A 6 -8.17 39.32 -12.28
CA SER A 6 -7.90 38.02 -12.93
C SER A 6 -6.64 37.31 -12.39
N ALA A 7 -5.54 38.02 -12.15
CA ALA A 7 -4.27 37.39 -11.76
C ALA A 7 -4.31 36.75 -10.35
N ALA A 8 -5.00 37.36 -9.39
CA ALA A 8 -5.13 36.84 -8.03
C ALA A 8 -5.96 35.55 -7.96
N MET A 9 -6.92 35.37 -8.88
CA MET A 9 -7.79 34.19 -8.96
C MET A 9 -7.06 32.93 -9.48
N HIS A 10 -5.93 33.11 -10.17
CA HIS A 10 -5.11 32.01 -10.70
C HIS A 10 -4.09 31.51 -9.67
N ALA A 11 -3.67 32.36 -8.72
CA ALA A 11 -2.72 31.98 -7.67
C ALA A 11 -3.36 31.09 -6.58
N SER A 12 -4.66 31.24 -6.33
CA SER A 12 -5.41 30.41 -5.38
C SER A 12 -5.78 29.01 -5.91
N LEU A 13 -5.47 28.71 -7.18
CA LEU A 13 -5.63 27.39 -7.79
C LEU A 13 -4.29 26.64 -7.91
N PHE A 14 -3.21 27.20 -7.38
CA PHE A 14 -1.93 26.50 -7.22
C PHE A 14 -1.98 25.71 -5.91
N ILE A 15 -2.14 24.40 -5.99
CA ILE A 15 -1.90 23.53 -4.83
C ILE A 15 -0.43 23.78 -4.43
N PRO A 16 -0.15 24.18 -3.17
CA PRO A 16 1.23 24.37 -2.74
C PRO A 16 1.98 23.05 -2.94
N TRP A 17 3.02 23.07 -3.78
CA TRP A 17 3.80 21.88 -4.13
C TRP A 17 4.73 21.52 -2.97
N PHE A 18 4.42 20.44 -2.24
CA PHE A 18 5.24 19.97 -1.12
C PHE A 18 5.58 18.49 -1.29
N ARG A 19 6.85 18.13 -1.44
CA ARG A 19 7.26 16.71 -1.46
C ARG A 19 7.80 16.34 -0.08
N LEU A 20 7.20 15.36 0.58
CA LEU A 20 7.80 14.80 1.79
C LEU A 20 9.01 13.95 1.39
N GLU A 21 10.19 14.43 1.76
CA GLU A 21 11.45 13.70 1.58
C GLU A 21 11.51 12.49 2.53
N PRO A 22 12.26 11.43 2.14
CA PRO A 22 12.53 10.34 3.05
C PRO A 22 13.21 10.82 4.33
N TRP A 23 12.85 10.22 5.47
CA TRP A 23 13.56 10.47 6.71
C TRP A 23 14.75 9.52 6.83
N ASP A 24 15.94 10.07 6.66
CA ASP A 24 17.19 9.32 6.79
C ASP A 24 17.67 9.33 8.24
N ILE A 25 17.48 8.21 8.93
CA ILE A 25 17.89 8.03 10.32
C ILE A 25 19.27 7.35 10.32
N PRO A 26 20.34 8.01 10.79
CA PRO A 26 21.65 7.38 10.88
C PRO A 26 21.62 6.27 11.92
N LEU A 27 22.10 5.09 11.55
CA LEU A 27 22.19 3.94 12.43
C LEU A 27 23.52 3.95 13.20
N PRO A 28 23.53 3.56 14.48
CA PRO A 28 24.77 3.44 15.24
C PRO A 28 25.64 2.23 14.83
N PHE A 29 25.16 1.40 13.88
CA PHE A 29 25.85 0.24 13.35
C PHE A 29 25.46 0.00 11.87
N SER A 30 26.41 -0.48 11.07
CA SER A 30 26.19 -0.83 9.66
C SER A 30 25.48 -2.18 9.53
N ILE A 31 24.34 -2.21 8.85
CA ILE A 31 23.62 -3.46 8.54
C ILE A 31 24.00 -3.90 7.12
N PRO A 32 24.43 -5.15 6.89
CA PRO A 32 24.90 -5.63 5.57
C PRO A 32 23.93 -5.45 4.40
N VAL A 33 22.63 -5.27 4.69
CA VAL A 33 21.56 -5.11 3.70
C VAL A 33 21.01 -3.68 3.64
N LEU A 34 21.10 -2.93 4.74
CA LEU A 34 20.45 -1.62 4.90
C LEU A 34 21.43 -0.44 4.87
N GLY A 35 22.74 -0.72 4.98
CA GLY A 35 23.78 0.29 5.06
C GLY A 35 23.85 0.95 6.44
N ASP A 36 24.34 2.19 6.45
CA ASP A 36 24.57 3.01 7.65
C ASP A 36 23.39 3.95 7.96
N THR A 37 22.43 4.07 7.03
CA THR A 37 21.30 4.99 7.09
C THR A 37 20.00 4.27 6.79
N LEU A 38 19.05 4.35 7.72
CA LEU A 38 17.70 3.85 7.53
C LEU A 38 16.82 4.95 6.92
N SER A 39 16.50 4.82 5.63
CA SER A 39 15.59 5.74 4.94
C SER A 39 14.13 5.29 5.09
N ILE A 40 13.34 6.05 5.86
CA ILE A 40 11.90 5.78 6.02
C ILE A 40 11.12 6.67 5.06
N GLN A 41 10.45 6.05 4.09
CA GLN A 41 9.57 6.76 3.18
C GLN A 41 8.21 7.08 3.85
N PRO A 42 7.76 8.35 3.86
CA PRO A 42 6.46 8.75 4.38
C PRO A 42 5.28 7.99 3.74
N PHE A 43 5.41 7.63 2.46
CA PHE A 43 4.45 6.78 1.74
C PHE A 43 4.23 5.45 2.47
N GLY A 44 5.30 4.75 2.83
CA GLY A 44 5.23 3.45 3.51
C GLY A 44 4.57 3.55 4.88
N VAL A 45 4.84 4.62 5.63
CA VAL A 45 4.23 4.88 6.94
C VAL A 45 2.73 5.08 6.82
N LEU A 46 2.27 5.85 5.83
CA LEU A 46 0.85 6.07 5.56
C LEU A 46 0.17 4.78 5.13
N VAL A 47 0.75 4.01 4.21
CA VAL A 47 0.21 2.72 3.78
C VAL A 47 0.10 1.74 4.95
N ALA A 48 1.14 1.64 5.79
CA ALA A 48 1.11 0.80 6.99
C ALA A 48 -0.01 1.22 7.95
N THR A 49 -0.17 2.53 8.16
CA THR A 49 -1.27 3.09 8.96
C THR A 49 -2.64 2.71 8.39
N GLY A 50 -2.80 2.81 7.07
CA GLY A 50 -4.01 2.42 6.36
C GLY A 50 -4.34 0.94 6.49
N VAL A 51 -3.34 0.06 6.38
CA VAL A 51 -3.50 -1.39 6.56
C VAL A 51 -3.92 -1.71 8.00
N LEU A 52 -3.25 -1.13 9.00
CA LEU A 52 -3.57 -1.37 10.41
C LEU A 52 -4.96 -0.85 10.78
N LEU A 53 -5.32 0.37 10.36
CA LEU A 53 -6.67 0.92 10.57
C LEU A 53 -7.73 0.12 9.84
N GLY A 54 -7.50 -0.25 8.57
CA GLY A 54 -8.42 -1.07 7.79
C GLY A 54 -8.66 -2.43 8.43
N ALA A 55 -7.60 -3.09 8.91
CA ALA A 55 -7.68 -4.36 9.63
C ALA A 55 -8.46 -4.23 10.95
N TRP A 56 -8.19 -3.16 11.71
CA TRP A 56 -8.91 -2.88 12.96
C TRP A 56 -10.39 -2.61 12.72
N VAL A 57 -10.74 -1.84 11.68
CA VAL A 57 -12.14 -1.59 11.28
C VAL A 57 -12.82 -2.88 10.83
N ALA A 58 -12.15 -3.71 10.02
CA ALA A 58 -12.68 -5.01 9.60
C ALA A 58 -12.93 -5.92 10.81
N GLY A 59 -12.02 -5.95 11.79
CA GLY A 59 -12.20 -6.68 13.05
C GLY A 59 -13.38 -6.14 13.88
N ARG A 60 -13.55 -4.82 13.97
CA ARG A 60 -14.71 -4.19 14.63
C ARG A 60 -16.03 -4.53 13.92
N PHE A 61 -16.02 -4.58 12.60
CA PHE A 61 -17.18 -5.02 11.81
C PHE A 61 -17.50 -6.49 12.10
N ALA A 62 -16.49 -7.36 12.12
CA ALA A 62 -16.66 -8.76 12.42
C ALA A 62 -17.28 -8.99 13.81
N GLN A 63 -16.77 -8.31 14.84
CA GLN A 63 -17.32 -8.37 16.20
C GLN A 63 -18.80 -7.98 16.26
N ARG A 64 -19.21 -6.97 15.48
CA ARG A 64 -20.60 -6.48 15.46
C ARG A 64 -21.57 -7.34 14.66
N ASN A 65 -21.06 -8.24 13.83
CA ASN A 65 -21.85 -9.09 12.93
C ASN A 65 -21.67 -10.58 13.25
N ASP A 66 -21.27 -10.91 14.49
CA ASP A 66 -21.08 -12.28 14.98
C ASP A 66 -20.13 -13.14 14.11
N LEU A 67 -19.12 -12.50 13.51
CA LEU A 67 -18.07 -13.18 12.75
C LEU A 67 -16.85 -13.44 13.64
N ASP A 68 -16.12 -14.52 13.33
CA ASP A 68 -14.87 -14.83 14.03
C ASP A 68 -13.78 -13.81 13.67
N THR A 69 -13.39 -13.01 14.66
CA THR A 69 -12.36 -11.98 14.50
C THR A 69 -10.98 -12.53 14.12
N VAL A 70 -10.66 -13.76 14.54
CA VAL A 70 -9.38 -14.40 14.18
C VAL A 70 -9.41 -14.75 12.70
N ALA A 71 -10.50 -15.36 12.24
CA ALA A 71 -10.74 -15.63 10.82
C ALA A 71 -10.79 -14.34 9.97
N THR A 72 -11.32 -13.23 10.50
CA THR A 72 -11.25 -11.91 9.86
C THR A 72 -9.83 -11.36 9.77
N GLY A 73 -9.04 -11.50 10.84
CA GLY A 73 -7.62 -11.18 10.81
C GLY A 73 -6.88 -12.01 9.74
N ASP A 74 -7.14 -13.32 9.70
CA ASP A 74 -6.55 -14.22 8.72
C ASP A 74 -6.86 -13.76 7.28
N ILE A 75 -8.13 -13.53 6.92
CA ILE A 75 -8.46 -13.13 5.54
C ILE A 75 -7.81 -11.79 5.16
N VAL A 76 -7.73 -10.84 6.09
CA VAL A 76 -7.03 -9.56 5.89
C VAL A 76 -5.54 -9.81 5.65
N THR A 77 -4.90 -10.64 6.45
CA THR A 77 -3.49 -11.01 6.26
C THR A 77 -3.25 -11.65 4.91
N TYR A 78 -4.10 -12.60 4.49
CA TYR A 78 -3.99 -13.20 3.17
C TYR A 78 -4.10 -12.15 2.07
N ALA A 79 -5.12 -11.28 2.12
CA ALA A 79 -5.33 -10.23 1.12
C ALA A 79 -4.17 -9.24 1.05
N VAL A 80 -3.63 -8.83 2.20
CA VAL A 80 -2.49 -7.90 2.27
C VAL A 80 -1.23 -8.55 1.70
N VAL A 81 -0.88 -9.76 2.17
CA VAL A 81 0.34 -10.45 1.73
C VAL A 81 0.30 -10.74 0.24
N THR A 82 -0.79 -11.31 -0.28
CA THR A 82 -0.89 -11.60 -1.71
C THR A 82 -1.01 -10.33 -2.54
N GLY A 83 -1.61 -9.27 -2.00
CA GLY A 83 -1.64 -7.94 -2.60
C GLY A 83 -0.24 -7.37 -2.81
N PHE A 84 0.60 -7.34 -1.77
CA PHE A 84 1.98 -6.88 -1.89
C PHE A 84 2.80 -7.74 -2.87
N LEU A 85 2.65 -9.07 -2.79
CA LEU A 85 3.36 -10.00 -3.67
C LEU A 85 3.00 -9.79 -5.15
N PHE A 86 1.70 -9.74 -5.48
CA PHE A 86 1.27 -9.48 -6.85
C PHE A 86 1.54 -8.04 -7.29
N GLY A 87 1.46 -7.07 -6.39
CA GLY A 87 1.83 -5.68 -6.65
C GLY A 87 3.28 -5.58 -7.12
N TYR A 88 4.19 -6.23 -6.40
CA TYR A 88 5.61 -6.29 -6.77
C TYR A 88 5.82 -7.06 -8.08
N PHE A 89 5.25 -8.26 -8.20
CA PHE A 89 5.45 -9.12 -9.36
C PHE A 89 4.89 -8.51 -10.65
N LEU A 90 3.69 -7.94 -10.60
CA LEU A 90 3.09 -7.29 -11.78
C LEU A 90 3.77 -5.96 -12.10
N ASN A 91 4.32 -5.24 -11.12
CA ASN A 91 5.17 -4.08 -11.42
C ASN A 91 6.41 -4.52 -12.23
N GLY A 92 7.13 -5.53 -11.73
CA GLY A 92 8.26 -6.10 -12.44
C GLY A 92 7.87 -6.65 -13.82
N LEU A 93 6.70 -7.26 -13.97
CA LEU A 93 6.29 -7.85 -15.24
C LEU A 93 5.87 -6.82 -16.29
N PHE A 94 5.28 -5.69 -15.89
CA PHE A 94 4.74 -4.70 -16.83
C PHE A 94 5.63 -3.48 -17.02
N TYR A 95 6.35 -3.04 -15.99
CA TYR A 95 7.11 -1.80 -16.01
C TYR A 95 8.63 -2.04 -16.04
N GLU A 96 9.12 -3.04 -15.30
CA GLU A 96 10.55 -3.24 -15.06
C GLU A 96 10.99 -4.69 -15.34
N ARG A 97 10.70 -5.17 -16.56
CA ARG A 97 10.90 -6.59 -16.94
C ARG A 97 12.34 -7.06 -16.78
N GLU A 98 13.30 -6.21 -17.12
CA GLU A 98 14.72 -6.54 -17.04
C GLU A 98 15.16 -6.72 -15.57
N THR A 99 14.78 -5.76 -14.71
CA THR A 99 15.02 -5.82 -13.26
C THR A 99 14.37 -7.04 -12.62
N LEU A 100 13.13 -7.39 -13.01
CA LEU A 100 12.46 -8.59 -12.50
C LEU A 100 13.21 -9.88 -12.89
N MET A 101 13.68 -9.98 -14.13
CA MET A 101 14.47 -11.15 -14.58
C MET A 101 15.80 -11.24 -13.82
N GLU A 102 16.40 -10.12 -13.46
CA GLU A 102 17.61 -10.07 -12.64
C GLU A 102 17.37 -10.55 -11.20
N VAL A 103 16.28 -10.09 -10.58
CA VAL A 103 15.87 -10.52 -9.23
C VAL A 103 15.53 -12.02 -9.21
N LEU A 104 14.93 -12.57 -10.27
CA LEU A 104 14.66 -14.00 -10.37
C LEU A 104 15.94 -14.84 -10.51
N ARG A 105 16.98 -14.30 -11.14
CA ARG A 105 18.29 -14.97 -11.28
C ARG A 105 19.12 -14.86 -10.00
N ASN A 106 19.01 -13.75 -9.29
CA ASN A 106 19.72 -13.48 -8.04
C ASN A 106 18.73 -13.04 -6.95
N PRO A 107 18.17 -13.98 -6.16
CA PRO A 107 17.17 -13.68 -5.14
C PRO A 107 17.66 -12.69 -4.06
N SER A 108 18.97 -12.58 -3.86
CA SER A 108 19.58 -11.61 -2.94
C SER A 108 19.28 -10.15 -3.34
N MET A 109 19.03 -9.87 -4.62
CA MET A 109 18.70 -8.52 -5.09
C MET A 109 17.29 -8.07 -4.72
N PHE A 110 16.43 -8.99 -4.27
CA PHE A 110 15.11 -8.62 -3.75
C PHE A 110 15.18 -7.61 -2.60
N PHE A 111 16.27 -7.66 -1.81
CA PHE A 111 16.45 -6.76 -0.67
C PHE A 111 17.19 -5.45 -1.03
N SER A 112 17.91 -5.41 -2.15
CA SER A 112 18.66 -4.22 -2.57
C SER A 112 17.90 -3.37 -3.59
N THR A 113 17.04 -3.99 -4.39
CA THR A 113 16.38 -3.34 -5.52
C THR A 113 14.90 -3.22 -5.22
N TRP A 114 14.47 -2.02 -4.80
CA TRP A 114 13.06 -1.76 -4.53
C TRP A 114 12.33 -1.51 -5.84
N LEU A 115 11.70 -2.53 -6.41
CA LEU A 115 10.74 -2.34 -7.49
C LEU A 115 9.50 -1.62 -6.94
N GLY A 116 8.89 -0.77 -7.76
CA GLY A 116 7.61 -0.15 -7.45
C GLY A 116 6.52 -1.20 -7.16
N LEU A 117 5.39 -0.74 -6.61
CA LEU A 117 4.21 -1.57 -6.38
C LEU A 117 3.11 -1.21 -7.36
N SER A 118 2.67 -2.16 -8.18
CA SER A 118 1.55 -1.98 -9.09
C SER A 118 0.24 -1.95 -8.31
N SER A 119 -0.55 -0.87 -8.44
CA SER A 119 -1.88 -0.77 -7.84
C SER A 119 -2.84 -1.87 -8.35
N TYR A 120 -2.76 -2.23 -9.63
CA TYR A 120 -3.54 -3.33 -10.19
C TYR A 120 -3.13 -4.67 -9.58
N GLY A 121 -1.82 -4.89 -9.39
CA GLY A 121 -1.34 -6.10 -8.71
C GLY A 121 -1.74 -6.17 -7.25
N GLY A 122 -1.73 -5.06 -6.53
CA GLY A 122 -2.31 -4.97 -5.19
C GLY A 122 -3.78 -5.40 -5.15
N PHE A 123 -4.59 -4.85 -6.05
CA PHE A 123 -6.03 -5.12 -6.09
C PHE A 123 -6.37 -6.58 -6.45
N PHE A 124 -5.85 -7.09 -7.58
CA PHE A 124 -6.10 -8.47 -7.99
C PHE A 124 -5.42 -9.48 -7.06
N GLY A 125 -4.23 -9.15 -6.54
CA GLY A 125 -3.55 -9.93 -5.52
C GLY A 125 -4.38 -10.06 -4.25
N GLY A 126 -5.00 -8.98 -3.78
CA GLY A 126 -5.87 -9.00 -2.61
C GLY A 126 -7.11 -9.88 -2.81
N ILE A 127 -7.77 -9.76 -3.96
CA ILE A 127 -8.90 -10.63 -4.34
C ILE A 127 -8.47 -12.10 -4.33
N LEU A 128 -7.32 -12.41 -4.95
CA LEU A 128 -6.79 -13.77 -4.96
C LEU A 128 -6.50 -14.28 -3.53
N GLY A 129 -5.97 -13.42 -2.65
CA GLY A 129 -5.74 -13.74 -1.24
C GLY A 129 -7.02 -14.17 -0.52
N CYS A 130 -8.13 -13.47 -0.74
CA CYS A 130 -9.43 -13.85 -0.21
C CYS A 130 -9.88 -15.24 -0.70
N PHE A 131 -9.67 -15.57 -1.98
CA PHE A 131 -9.98 -16.90 -2.52
C PHE A 131 -9.06 -17.99 -1.97
N ILE A 132 -7.76 -17.71 -1.81
CA ILE A 132 -6.80 -18.64 -1.20
C ILE A 132 -7.20 -18.92 0.25
N TRP A 133 -7.54 -17.88 1.02
CA TRP A 133 -8.02 -18.02 2.39
C TRP A 133 -9.27 -18.90 2.46
N ARG A 134 -10.26 -18.66 1.57
CA ARG A 134 -11.47 -19.49 1.48
C ARG A 134 -11.12 -20.96 1.22
N TYR A 135 -10.22 -21.23 0.28
CA TYR A 135 -9.80 -22.59 -0.06
C TYR A 135 -9.12 -23.30 1.13
N ARG A 136 -8.29 -22.57 1.90
CA ARG A 136 -7.56 -23.15 3.04
C ARG A 136 -8.40 -23.29 4.31
N ARG A 137 -9.28 -22.33 4.61
CA ARG A 137 -10.09 -22.32 5.83
C ARG A 137 -11.45 -22.99 5.66
N LYS A 138 -11.92 -23.19 4.42
CA LYS A 138 -13.23 -23.77 4.09
C LYS A 138 -14.42 -23.04 4.76
N MET A 139 -14.25 -21.74 5.00
CA MET A 139 -15.26 -20.86 5.60
C MET A 139 -16.04 -20.10 4.52
N PRO A 140 -17.26 -19.62 4.80
CA PRO A 140 -18.03 -18.82 3.83
C PRO A 140 -17.29 -17.54 3.51
N LEU A 141 -17.02 -17.26 2.23
CA LEU A 141 -16.21 -16.10 1.84
C LEU A 141 -16.94 -14.77 2.03
N LEU A 142 -18.22 -14.70 1.65
CA LEU A 142 -18.95 -13.43 1.56
C LEU A 142 -19.03 -12.64 2.88
N PRO A 143 -19.33 -13.26 4.05
CA PRO A 143 -19.40 -12.50 5.30
C PRO A 143 -18.06 -11.87 5.68
N TYR A 144 -16.96 -12.61 5.48
CA TYR A 144 -15.61 -12.14 5.76
C TYR A 144 -15.12 -11.12 4.73
N ALA A 145 -15.46 -11.32 3.45
CA ALA A 145 -15.21 -10.35 2.39
C ALA A 145 -15.95 -9.03 2.64
N ASN A 146 -17.17 -9.07 3.18
CA ASN A 146 -17.89 -7.85 3.57
C ASN A 146 -17.14 -7.08 4.67
N ALA A 147 -16.56 -7.79 5.65
CA ALA A 147 -15.73 -7.16 6.68
C ALA A 147 -14.48 -6.50 6.08
N VAL A 148 -13.80 -7.17 5.14
CA VAL A 148 -12.66 -6.60 4.40
C VAL A 148 -13.08 -5.38 3.60
N CYS A 149 -14.18 -5.46 2.84
CA CYS A 149 -14.73 -4.36 2.06
C CYS A 149 -15.12 -3.16 2.94
N PHE A 150 -15.58 -3.40 4.17
CA PHE A 150 -15.90 -2.34 5.12
C PHE A 150 -14.64 -1.62 5.64
N GLY A 151 -13.52 -2.34 5.80
CA GLY A 151 -12.22 -1.75 6.17
C GLY A 151 -11.47 -1.09 5.00
N LEU A 152 -11.73 -1.52 3.77
CA LEU A 152 -11.00 -1.08 2.57
C LEU A 152 -10.96 0.44 2.33
N PRO A 153 -12.04 1.23 2.56
CA PRO A 153 -12.00 2.68 2.38
C PRO A 153 -10.93 3.38 3.23
N PHE A 154 -10.65 2.87 4.42
CA PHE A 154 -9.61 3.42 5.30
C PHE A 154 -8.23 3.15 4.71
N GLY A 155 -7.96 1.93 4.25
CA GLY A 155 -6.72 1.61 3.54
C GLY A 155 -6.54 2.46 2.28
N TRP A 156 -7.60 2.64 1.50
CA TRP A 156 -7.58 3.45 0.28
C TRP A 156 -7.32 4.94 0.57
N PHE A 157 -7.95 5.50 1.61
CA PHE A 157 -7.74 6.87 2.03
C PHE A 157 -6.27 7.15 2.33
N PHE A 158 -5.64 6.31 3.16
CA PHE A 158 -4.23 6.45 3.49
C PHE A 158 -3.30 6.15 2.31
N GLY A 159 -3.65 5.20 1.43
CA GLY A 159 -2.91 4.97 0.19
C GLY A 159 -2.89 6.20 -0.71
N ARG A 160 -4.04 6.88 -0.87
CA ARG A 160 -4.15 8.12 -1.64
C ARG A 160 -3.43 9.29 -0.98
N LEU A 161 -3.48 9.39 0.35
CA LEU A 161 -2.64 10.35 1.09
C LEU A 161 -1.15 10.06 0.89
N GLY A 162 -0.75 8.79 0.81
CA GLY A 162 0.60 8.37 0.46
C GLY A 162 1.02 8.93 -0.90
N CYS A 163 0.25 8.63 -1.95
CA CYS A 163 0.52 9.13 -3.30
C CYS A 163 0.60 10.67 -3.34
N PHE A 164 -0.30 11.35 -2.61
CA PHE A 164 -0.32 12.81 -2.49
C PHE A 164 0.95 13.35 -1.80
N SER A 165 1.41 12.69 -0.73
CA SER A 165 2.55 13.15 0.08
C SER A 165 3.88 13.13 -0.68
N VAL A 166 4.05 12.20 -1.61
CA VAL A 166 5.29 12.07 -2.42
C VAL A 166 5.16 12.69 -3.82
N HIS A 167 3.98 13.17 -4.19
CA HIS A 167 3.66 13.69 -5.53
C HIS A 167 3.98 12.67 -6.63
N ASP A 168 3.60 11.41 -6.41
CA ASP A 168 3.95 10.30 -7.31
C ASP A 168 3.24 10.41 -8.67
N HIS A 169 2.11 11.14 -8.71
CA HIS A 169 1.34 11.41 -9.92
C HIS A 169 0.85 12.87 -9.88
N ALA A 170 1.05 13.63 -10.95
CA ALA A 170 0.36 14.90 -11.14
C ALA A 170 -1.09 14.59 -11.49
N GLY A 171 -2.01 14.89 -10.57
CA GLY A 171 -3.48 14.82 -10.67
C GLY A 171 -4.09 14.12 -11.88
#